data_AF-A0A957SQP0-F1
#
_entry.id   AF-A0A957SQP0-F1
#
_cell.length_a   1.000
_cell.length_b   1.000
_cell.length_c   1.000
_cell.angle_alpha   90.00
_cell.angle_beta   90.00
_cell.angle_gamma   90.00
#
_symmetry.space_group_name_H-M   'P 1'
#
loop_
_entity.id
_entity.type
_entity.pdbx_description
1 polymer ?
#
loop_
_entity_poly.entity_id
_entity_poly.type
_entity_poly.pdbx_seq_one_letter_code
_entity_poly.pdbx_strand_id
1 'polypeptide(L)' 'MIEIALHSARPIPAQAVRQLYDAVDWWPDRTVEQIGAVLAQDAAVGAWDADRLVGFARALSDGRFHAYVEDVMVHP' A
#
# COMPACT_ATOMS: atom_id res chain seq x y z
N MET A 1 -11.92 6.00 13.87
CA MET A 1 -12.61 4.93 13.13
C MET A 1 -11.71 4.62 11.95
N ILE A 2 -11.40 3.35 11.70
CA ILE A 2 -10.55 3.00 10.57
C ILE A 2 -11.37 3.01 9.28
N GLU A 3 -10.93 3.79 8.30
CA GLU A 3 -11.47 3.78 6.94
C GLU A 3 -10.60 2.87 6.06
N ILE A 4 -11.24 2.02 5.27
CA ILE A 4 -10.56 1.19 4.26
C ILE A 4 -10.92 1.73 2.88
N ALA A 5 -9.93 2.10 2.09
CA ALA A 5 -10.15 2.69 0.77
C ALA A 5 -9.12 2.20 -0.25
N LEU A 6 -9.59 1.96 -1.48
CA LEU A 6 -8.71 1.69 -2.63
C LEU A 6 -7.90 2.93 -2.98
N HIS A 7 -6.68 2.73 -3.52
CA HIS A 7 -5.83 3.82 -4.02
C HIS A 7 -6.56 4.70 -5.05
N SER A 8 -7.41 4.11 -5.88
CA SER A 8 -8.23 4.82 -6.88
C SER A 8 -9.31 5.72 -6.27
N ALA A 9 -9.79 5.41 -5.07
CA ALA A 9 -10.78 6.20 -4.36
C ALA A 9 -10.15 7.23 -3.41
N ARG A 10 -9.05 6.84 -2.76
CA ARG A 10 -8.25 7.69 -1.87
C ARG A 10 -6.77 7.48 -2.20
N PRO A 11 -6.14 8.41 -2.94
CA PRO A 11 -4.74 8.30 -3.34
C PRO A 11 -3.83 8.07 -2.13
N ILE A 12 -3.09 6.97 -2.17
CA ILE A 12 -2.10 6.59 -1.16
C ILE A 12 -0.76 7.24 -1.54
N PRO A 13 -0.19 8.13 -0.73
CA PRO A 13 1.13 8.69 -1.00
C PRO A 13 2.20 7.60 -0.90
N ALA A 14 3.12 7.54 -1.87
CA ALA A 14 4.24 6.60 -1.83
C ALA A 14 5.10 6.74 -0.57
N GLN A 15 5.26 7.98 -0.08
CA GLN A 15 5.95 8.26 1.18
C GLN A 15 5.27 7.60 2.39
N ALA A 16 3.94 7.53 2.42
CA ALA A 16 3.20 6.91 3.52
C ALA A 16 3.40 5.39 3.54
N VAL A 17 3.47 4.76 2.37
CA VAL A 17 3.82 3.32 2.26
C VAL A 17 5.26 3.07 2.68
N ARG A 18 6.22 3.94 2.31
CA ARG A 18 7.62 3.86 2.78
C ARG A 18 7.70 3.87 4.30
N GLN A 19 6.97 4.78 4.95
CA GLN A 19 6.89 4.85 6.42
C GLN A 19 6.33 3.56 7.04
N LEU A 20 5.36 2.90 6.39
CA LEU A 20 4.89 1.60 6.85
C LEU A 20 5.95 0.51 6.66
N TYR A 21 6.65 0.46 5.53
CA TYR A 21 7.76 -0.47 5.33
C TYR A 21 8.84 -0.31 6.41
N ASP A 22 9.17 0.93 6.78
CA ASP A 22 10.09 1.23 7.87
C ASP A 22 9.56 0.74 9.23
N ALA A 23 8.28 0.93 9.50
CA ALA A 23 7.66 0.58 10.79
C ALA A 23 7.60 -0.94 11.06
N VAL A 24 7.58 -1.77 10.00
CA VAL A 24 7.47 -3.23 10.12
C VAL A 24 8.71 -3.99 9.59
N ASP A 25 9.78 -3.28 9.24
CA ASP A 25 11.03 -3.83 8.68
C ASP A 25 10.80 -4.83 7.51
N TRP A 26 9.88 -4.48 6.61
CA TRP A 26 9.44 -5.41 5.56
C TRP A 26 10.35 -5.40 4.33
N TRP A 27 10.71 -4.22 3.82
CA TRP A 27 11.58 -4.10 2.65
C TRP A 27 12.44 -2.82 2.74
N PRO A 28 13.68 -2.90 3.26
CA PRO A 28 14.50 -1.73 3.53
C PRO A 28 14.95 -1.00 2.26
N ASP A 29 15.25 -1.74 1.18
CA ASP A 29 15.83 -1.16 -0.05
C ASP A 29 14.80 -0.52 -1.00
N ARG A 30 13.50 -0.60 -0.69
CA ARG A 30 12.44 -0.11 -1.58
C ARG A 30 12.36 1.42 -1.54
N THR A 31 12.60 2.06 -2.70
CA THR A 31 12.57 3.53 -2.82
C THR A 31 11.16 4.08 -3.00
N VAL A 32 10.96 5.36 -2.69
CA VAL A 32 9.67 6.06 -2.84
C VAL A 32 9.24 6.11 -4.31
N GLU A 33 10.17 6.29 -5.24
CA GLU A 33 9.92 6.30 -6.68
C GLU A 33 9.42 4.93 -7.16
N GLN A 34 10.05 3.84 -6.70
CA GLN A 34 9.61 2.48 -7.02
C GLN A 34 8.21 2.22 -6.48
N ILE A 35 7.91 2.65 -5.25
CA ILE A 35 6.58 2.54 -4.65
C ILE A 35 5.55 3.29 -5.50
N GLY A 36 5.86 4.52 -5.92
CA GLY A 36 5.00 5.31 -6.80
C GLY A 36 4.69 4.59 -8.11
N ALA A 37 5.71 3.97 -8.74
CA ALA A 37 5.53 3.18 -9.95
C ALA A 37 4.59 1.97 -9.72
N VAL A 38 4.72 1.29 -8.59
CA VAL A 38 3.87 0.13 -8.26
C VAL A 38 2.43 0.55 -8.00
N LEU A 39 2.21 1.63 -7.25
CA LEU A 39 0.87 2.17 -6.97
C LEU A 39 0.13 2.65 -8.24
N ALA A 40 0.87 3.09 -9.27
CA ALA A 40 0.30 3.49 -10.54
C ALA A 40 -0.15 2.30 -11.41
N GLN A 41 0.35 1.09 -11.13
CA GLN A 41 0.12 -0.10 -11.94
C GLN A 41 -0.82 -1.11 -11.26
N ASP A 42 -0.62 -1.35 -9.97
CA ASP A 42 -1.26 -2.45 -9.24
C ASP A 42 -2.47 -1.97 -8.43
N ALA A 43 -3.42 -2.87 -8.17
CA ALA A 43 -4.52 -2.59 -7.25
C ALA A 43 -3.98 -2.53 -5.82
N ALA A 44 -4.22 -1.42 -5.12
CA ALA A 44 -3.79 -1.23 -3.74
C ALA A 44 -4.91 -0.70 -2.85
N VAL A 45 -4.85 -1.07 -1.56
CA VAL A 45 -5.79 -0.65 -0.53
C VAL A 45 -5.03 -0.10 0.67
N GLY A 46 -5.55 0.98 1.25
CA GLY A 46 -5.03 1.59 2.47
C GLY A 46 -6.05 1.49 3.61
N ALA A 47 -5.55 1.26 4.81
CA ALA A 47 -6.29 1.46 6.06
C ALA A 47 -5.88 2.79 6.68
N TRP A 48 -6.85 3.63 7.03
CA TRP A 48 -6.64 5.01 7.42
C TRP A 48 -7.24 5.30 8.79
N ASP A 49 -6.42 5.87 9.68
CA ASP A 49 -6.90 6.53 10.90
C ASP A 49 -6.84 8.04 10.69
N ALA A 50 -8.01 8.65 10.42
CA ALA A 50 -8.12 10.00 9.89
C ALA A 50 -7.25 10.18 8.61
N ASP A 51 -6.19 10.98 8.67
CA ASP A 51 -5.27 11.25 7.57
C ASP A 51 -4.04 10.34 7.54
N ARG A 52 -3.88 9.50 8.57
CA ARG A 52 -2.72 8.63 8.72
C ARG A 52 -2.98 7.28 8.07
N LEU A 53 -2.11 6.87 7.14
CA LEU A 53 -2.07 5.51 6.64
C LEU A 53 -1.52 4.59 7.74
N VAL A 54 -2.35 3.68 8.25
CA VAL A 54 -2.01 2.73 9.32
C VAL A 54 -2.01 1.28 8.84
N GLY A 55 -2.39 1.03 7.59
CA GLY A 55 -2.23 -0.27 6.96
C GLY A 55 -2.24 -0.18 5.44
N PHE A 56 -1.67 -1.18 4.79
CA PHE A 56 -1.51 -1.24 3.35
C PHE A 56 -1.50 -2.69 2.87
N ALA A 57 -2.04 -2.93 1.68
CA ALA A 57 -1.85 -4.15 0.92
C ALA A 57 -2.02 -3.84 -0.57
N ARG A 58 -1.39 -4.65 -1.43
CA ARG A 58 -1.60 -4.58 -2.88
C ARG A 58 -1.76 -5.97 -3.50
N ALA A 59 -2.23 -5.99 -4.73
CA ALA A 59 -2.38 -7.20 -5.52
C ALA A 59 -1.74 -7.06 -6.90
N LEU A 60 -0.84 -8.00 -7.22
CA LEU A 60 -0.45 -8.28 -8.61
C LEU A 60 -1.55 -9.13 -9.24
N SER A 61 -2.11 -8.71 -10.36
CA SER A 61 -3.19 -9.45 -11.01
C SER A 61 -3.09 -9.40 -12.53
N ASP A 62 -3.61 -10.46 -13.16
CA ASP A 62 -3.87 -10.49 -14.61
C ASP A 62 -5.17 -9.76 -15.00
N GLY A 63 -5.92 -9.23 -14.02
CA GLY A 63 -7.17 -8.52 -14.21
C GLY A 63 -8.35 -9.41 -14.61
N ARG A 64 -8.23 -10.75 -14.52
CA ARG A 64 -9.29 -11.68 -14.94
C ARG A 64 -9.47 -12.89 -14.03
N PHE A 65 -8.40 -13.66 -13.78
CA PHE A 65 -8.49 -14.99 -13.18
C PHE A 65 -7.63 -15.13 -11.94
N HIS A 66 -6.45 -14.54 -11.93
CA HIS A 66 -5.48 -14.72 -10.84
C HIS A 66 -5.00 -13.40 -10.25
N ALA A 67 -4.77 -13.45 -8.94
CA ALA A 67 -4.12 -12.38 -8.21
C ALA A 67 -3.25 -12.95 -7.10
N TYR A 68 -2.16 -12.24 -6.80
CA TYR A 68 -1.28 -12.47 -5.66
C TYR A 68 -1.32 -11.22 -4.78
N VAL A 69 -1.76 -11.38 -3.53
CA VAL A 69 -1.77 -10.29 -2.55
C VAL A 69 -0.42 -10.25 -1.84
N GLU A 70 0.19 -9.07 -1.78
CA GLU A 70 1.50 -8.85 -1.17
C GLU A 70 1.60 -7.49 -0.48
N ASP A 71 2.75 -7.26 0.17
CA ASP A 71 3.04 -6.06 0.95
C ASP A 71 1.95 -5.75 1.98
N VAL A 72 1.43 -6.80 2.64
CA VAL A 72 0.38 -6.69 3.66
C VAL A 72 0.99 -6.23 4.98
N MET A 73 0.70 -5.00 5.36
CA MET A 73 1.30 -4.36 6.53
C MET A 73 0.26 -3.62 7.36
N VAL A 74 0.46 -3.64 8.67
CA VAL A 74 -0.30 -2.86 9.65
C VAL A 74 0.69 -2.21 10.58
N HIS A 75 0.51 -0.92 10.85
CA HIS A 75 1.31 -0.21 11.83
C HIS A 75 1.19 -0.88 13.21
N PRO A 76 2.29 -1.08 13.95
CA PRO A 76 2.28 -1.68 15.30
C PRO A 76 1.41 -0.94 16.32
#